data_AF-A0A0N4W2N1-F1
#
_entry.id   AF-A0A0N4W2N1-F1
#
_cell.length_a   1.000
_cell.length_b   1.000
_cell.length_c   1.000
_cell.angle_alpha   90.00
_cell.angle_beta   90.00
_cell.angle_gamma   90.00
#
_symmetry.space_group_name_H-M   'P 1'
#
loop_
_entity.id
_entity.type
_entity.pdbx_description
1 polymer ?
#
loop_
_entity_poly.entity_id
_entity_poly.type
_entity_poly.pdbx_seq_one_letter_code
_entity_poly.pdbx_strand_id
1 'polypeptide(L)'
;LASTVKKSIYSLAVLELAACGVAFIGFCTLRRSEKSRKYLYQHFPTVSKTYYWAEDSISFGQLTGSRLRVSDLQRWTKSDVTDCALETD
;
A
#
# COMPACT_ATOMS: atom_id res chain seq x y z
N LEU A 1 3.00 23.89 33.59
CA LEU A 1 3.45 23.97 32.17
C LEU A 1 4.29 22.75 31.75
N ALA A 2 5.46 22.48 32.35
CA ALA A 2 6.33 21.35 31.94
C ALA A 2 5.68 19.94 32.05
N SER A 3 4.81 19.72 33.04
CA SER A 3 4.06 18.45 33.21
C SER A 3 3.03 18.23 32.07
N THR A 4 2.29 19.29 31.71
CA THR A 4 1.28 19.25 30.63
C THR A 4 1.91 19.00 29.26
N VAL A 5 3.07 19.62 29.00
CA VAL A 5 3.82 19.43 27.74
C VAL A 5 4.33 17.99 27.62
N LYS A 6 4.89 17.41 28.70
CA LYS A 6 5.32 16.00 28.70
C LYS A 6 4.17 15.03 28.45
N LYS A 7 3.00 15.28 29.05
CA LYS A 7 1.79 14.47 28.87
C LYS A 7 1.26 14.57 27.43
N SER A 8 1.34 15.76 26.83
CA SER A 8 0.97 15.99 25.43
C SER A 8 1.93 15.28 24.46
N ILE A 9 3.25 15.39 24.66
CA ILE A 9 4.24 14.70 23.82
C ILE A 9 4.06 13.19 23.90
N TYR A 10 3.84 12.64 25.10
CA TYR A 10 3.59 11.20 25.26
C TYR A 10 2.31 10.77 24.52
N SER A 11 1.23 11.56 24.63
CA SER A 11 -0.01 11.27 23.91
C SER A 11 0.16 11.31 22.39
N LEU A 12 0.94 12.27 21.87
CA LEU A 12 1.26 12.33 20.45
C LEU A 12 2.11 11.13 20.03
N ALA A 13 3.12 10.74 20.82
CA ALA A 13 3.94 9.58 20.53
C ALA A 13 3.14 8.27 20.48
N VAL A 14 2.18 8.09 21.40
CA VAL A 14 1.28 6.93 21.40
C VAL A 14 0.37 6.94 20.16
N LEU A 15 -0.14 8.11 19.78
CA LEU A 15 -0.98 8.26 18.59
C LEU A 15 -0.19 7.94 17.31
N GLU A 16 1.04 8.44 17.19
CA GLU A 16 1.95 8.15 16.07
C GLU A 16 2.29 6.65 15.99
N LEU A 17 2.55 6.01 17.14
CA LEU A 17 2.76 4.55 17.20
C LEU A 17 1.52 3.78 16.76
N ALA A 18 0.33 4.20 17.18
CA ALA A 18 -0.92 3.59 16.77
C ALA A 18 -1.17 3.77 15.27
N ALA A 19 -0.95 4.97 14.74
CA ALA A 19 -1.07 5.28 13.32
C ALA A 19 -0.08 4.44 12.49
N CYS A 20 1.17 4.32 12.94
CA CYS A 20 2.18 3.48 12.31
C CYS A 20 1.79 1.99 12.34
N GLY A 21 1.25 1.51 13.46
CA GLY A 21 0.76 0.13 13.60
C GLY A 21 -0.37 -0.18 12.62
N VAL A 22 -1.36 0.72 12.51
CA VAL A 22 -2.47 0.59 11.55
C VAL A 22 -1.96 0.61 10.11
N ALA A 23 -1.04 1.52 9.79
CA ALA A 23 -0.42 1.59 8.46
C ALA A 23 0.34 0.30 8.12
N PHE A 24 1.05 -0.28 9.09
CA PHE A 24 1.77 -1.55 8.91
C PHE A 24 0.82 -2.74 8.68
N ILE A 25 -0.28 -2.82 9.43
CA ILE A 25 -1.30 -3.85 9.21
C ILE A 25 -1.92 -3.71 7.81
N GLY A 26 -2.23 -2.48 7.39
CA GLY A 26 -2.69 -2.19 6.04
C GLY A 26 -1.69 -2.64 4.97
N PHE A 27 -0.40 -2.33 5.18
CA PHE A 27 0.68 -2.75 4.28
C PHE A 27 0.79 -4.28 4.18
N CYS A 28 0.76 -4.99 5.30
CA CYS A 28 0.77 -6.46 5.33
C CYS A 28 -0.45 -7.06 4.60
N THR A 29 -1.62 -6.43 4.73
CA THR A 29 -2.86 -6.86 4.06
C THR A 29 -2.73 -6.69 2.54
N LEU A 30 -2.19 -5.56 2.09
CA LEU A 30 -1.92 -5.28 0.67
C LEU A 30 -0.87 -6.25 0.08
N ARG A 31 0.17 -6.57 0.84
CA ARG A 31 1.20 -7.52 0.40
C ARG A 31 0.64 -8.91 0.16
N ARG A 32 -0.36 -9.31 0.95
CA ARG A 32 -0.96 -10.65 0.92
C ARG A 32 -2.07 -10.83 -0.13
N SER A 33 -2.74 -9.75 -0.54
CA SER A 33 -3.92 -9.82 -1.41
C SER A 33 -3.78 -8.95 -2.66
N GLU A 34 -3.65 -9.60 -3.82
CA GLU A 34 -3.61 -8.93 -5.13
C GLU A 34 -4.91 -8.13 -5.40
N LYS A 35 -6.07 -8.67 -5.01
CA LYS A 35 -7.36 -7.96 -5.14
C LYS A 35 -7.38 -6.64 -4.38
N SER A 36 -6.79 -6.62 -3.18
CA SER A 36 -6.70 -5.40 -2.39
C SER A 36 -5.77 -4.38 -3.02
N ARG A 37 -4.65 -4.83 -3.63
CA ARG A 37 -3.77 -3.95 -4.42
C ARG A 37 -4.47 -3.37 -5.64
N LYS A 38 -5.24 -4.19 -6.38
CA LYS A 38 -6.02 -3.73 -7.55
C LYS A 38 -7.06 -2.68 -7.12
N TYR A 39 -7.82 -2.96 -6.06
CA TYR A 39 -8.81 -2.01 -5.51
C TYR A 39 -8.15 -0.69 -5.08
N LEU A 40 -7.05 -0.76 -4.34
CA LEU A 40 -6.32 0.43 -3.91
C LEU A 40 -5.76 1.22 -5.10
N TYR A 41 -5.27 0.53 -6.13
CA TYR A 41 -4.77 1.16 -7.34
C TYR A 41 -5.88 1.92 -8.09
N GLN A 42 -7.08 1.35 -8.17
CA GLN A 42 -8.23 1.94 -8.85
C GLN A 42 -8.84 3.13 -8.09
N HIS A 43 -8.99 3.02 -6.76
CA HIS A 43 -9.68 4.05 -5.96
C HIS A 43 -8.75 5.08 -5.32
N PHE A 44 -7.50 4.71 -5.02
CA PHE A 44 -6.55 5.53 -4.26
C PHE A 44 -5.14 5.50 -4.88
N PRO A 45 -4.93 6.13 -6.05
CA PRO A 45 -3.66 6.04 -6.79
C PRO A 45 -2.46 6.61 -6.01
N THR A 46 -2.68 7.60 -5.15
CA THR A 46 -1.62 8.15 -4.30
C THR A 46 -1.16 7.12 -3.26
N VAL A 47 -2.10 6.41 -2.64
CA VAL A 47 -1.78 5.40 -1.61
C VAL A 47 -1.11 4.18 -2.25
N SER A 48 -1.56 3.77 -3.44
CA SER A 48 -0.90 2.69 -4.18
C SER A 48 0.53 3.06 -4.60
N LYS A 49 0.78 4.31 -5.02
CA LYS A 49 2.14 4.80 -5.31
C LYS A 49 3.03 4.75 -4.07
N THR A 50 2.52 5.19 -2.93
CA THR A 50 3.25 5.12 -1.65
C THR A 50 3.54 3.68 -1.24
N TYR A 51 2.61 2.75 -1.48
CA TYR A 51 2.83 1.32 -1.23
C TYR A 51 4.02 0.76 -2.03
N TYR A 52 4.07 1.00 -3.35
CA TYR A 52 5.18 0.53 -4.18
C TYR A 52 6.50 1.23 -3.84
N TRP A 53 6.44 2.52 -3.47
CA TRP A 53 7.61 3.24 -2.97
C TRP A 53 8.13 2.67 -1.64
N ALA A 54 7.23 2.26 -0.74
CA ALA A 54 7.60 1.61 0.51
C ALA A 54 8.23 0.23 0.26
N GLU A 55 7.69 -0.57 -0.67
CA GLU A 55 8.32 -1.83 -1.11
C GLU A 55 9.72 -1.60 -1.70
N ASP A 56 9.90 -0.55 -2.51
CA ASP A 56 11.22 -0.18 -3.05
C ASP A 56 12.20 0.25 -1.94
N SER A 57 11.70 0.98 -0.94
CA SER A 57 12.50 1.45 0.20
C SER A 57 12.96 0.28 1.10
N ILE A 58 12.08 -0.68 1.36
CA ILE A 58 12.40 -1.91 2.11
C ILE A 58 13.39 -2.79 1.32
N SER A 59 13.36 -2.71 0.00
CA SER A 59 14.19 -3.54 -0.87
C SER A 59 15.62 -3.03 -1.06
N PHE A 60 16.06 -2.00 -0.31
CA PHE A 60 17.43 -1.48 -0.28
C PHE A 60 18.08 -1.31 -1.67
N GLY A 61 17.32 -0.76 -2.63
CA GLY A 61 17.82 -0.48 -3.98
C GLY A 61 17.60 -1.59 -5.02
N GLN A 62 16.93 -2.69 -4.68
CA GLN A 62 16.57 -3.74 -5.65
C GLN A 62 15.36 -3.37 -6.54
N LEU A 63 14.72 -2.22 -6.28
CA LEU A 63 13.57 -1.71 -7.04
C LEU A 63 12.41 -2.74 -7.15
N THR A 64 12.23 -3.56 -6.11
CA THR A 64 11.25 -4.65 -6.08
C THR A 64 9.81 -4.15 -6.19
N GLY A 65 9.48 -3.03 -5.56
CA GLY A 65 8.17 -2.39 -5.65
C GLY A 65 7.87 -1.89 -7.07
N SER A 66 8.84 -1.29 -7.74
CA SER A 66 8.71 -0.87 -9.14
C SER A 66 8.51 -2.06 -10.08
N ARG A 67 9.26 -3.16 -9.88
CA ARG A 67 9.08 -4.40 -10.64
C ARG A 67 7.71 -5.04 -10.38
N LEU A 68 7.31 -5.09 -9.11
CA LEU A 68 6.01 -5.62 -8.70
C LEU A 68 4.87 -4.81 -9.33
N ARG A 69 4.97 -3.48 -9.33
CA ARG A 69 3.99 -2.59 -9.96
C ARG A 69 3.79 -2.90 -11.43
N VAL A 70 4.88 -3.06 -12.18
CA VAL A 70 4.81 -3.38 -13.62
C VAL A 70 4.18 -4.75 -13.84
N SER A 71 4.58 -5.76 -13.05
CA SER A 71 4.00 -7.10 -13.11
C SER A 71 2.51 -7.11 -12.77
N ASP A 72 2.09 -6.39 -11.72
CA ASP A 72 0.69 -6.28 -11.30
C ASP A 72 -0.15 -5.63 -12.41
N LEU A 73 0.34 -4.51 -12.97
CA LEU A 73 -0.33 -3.83 -14.09
C LEU A 73 -0.53 -4.77 -15.28
N GLN A 74 0.52 -5.45 -15.74
CA GLN A 74 0.43 -6.39 -16.86
C GLN A 74 -0.58 -7.52 -16.61
N ARG A 75 -0.65 -8.05 -15.38
CA ARG A 75 -1.62 -9.07 -15.00
C ARG A 75 -3.04 -8.53 -15.04
N TRP A 76 -3.27 -7.36 -14.45
CA TRP A 76 -4.61 -6.78 -14.39
C TRP A 76 -5.13 -6.44 -15.79
N THR A 77 -4.28 -5.87 -16.65
CA THR A 77 -4.69 -5.57 -18.03
C THR A 77 -5.00 -6.85 -18.83
N LYS A 78 -4.22 -7.92 -18.62
CA LYS A 78 -4.47 -9.21 -19.29
C LYS A 78 -5.77 -9.88 -18.82
N SER A 79 -6.06 -9.83 -17.53
CA SER A 79 -7.32 -10.33 -16.97
C SER A 79 -8.51 -9.56 -17.53
N ASP A 80 -8.45 -8.22 -17.56
CA ASP A 80 -9.54 -7.40 -18.06
C ASP A 80 -9.83 -7.68 -19.55
N VAL A 81 -8.81 -7.91 -20.38
CA VAL A 81 -8.98 -8.30 -21.79
C VAL A 81 -9.62 -9.69 -21.94
N THR A 82 -9.28 -10.62 -21.05
CA THR A 82 -9.82 -11.99 -21.10
C THR A 82 -11.28 -12.02 -20.65
N ASP A 83 -11.65 -11.24 -19.63
CA ASP A 83 -13.05 -11.10 -19.20
C ASP A 83 -13.91 -10.47 -20.30
N CYS A 84 -13.43 -9.40 -20.97
CA CYS A 84 -14.16 -8.81 -22.10
C CYS A 84 -14.33 -9.78 -23.28
N ALA A 85 -13.33 -10.63 -23.56
CA ALA A 85 -13.41 -11.61 -24.65
C ALA A 85 -14.44 -12.72 -24.36
N LEU A 86 -14.62 -13.09 -23.09
CA LEU A 86 -15.60 -14.11 -22.67
C LEU A 86 -17.03 -13.58 -22.61
N GLU A 87 -17.24 -12.27 -22.48
CA GLU A 87 -18.58 -11.66 -22.55
C GLU A 87 -19.10 -11.51 -23.99
N THR A 88 -18.23 -11.67 -25.00
CA THR A 88 -18.57 -11.50 -26.42
C THR A 88 -18.87 -12.79 -27.20
N ASP A 89 -18.75 -13.96 -26.58
CA ASP A 89 -19.14 -15.29 -27.11
C ASP A 89 -20.48 -15.75 -26.51
#